data_AF-A0A1S9RXD8-F1
#
_entry.id   AF-A0A1S9RXD8-F1
#
_cell.length_a   1.000
_cell.length_b   1.000
_cell.length_c   1.000
_cell.angle_alpha   90.00
_cell.angle_beta   90.00
_cell.angle_gamma   90.00
#
_symmetry.space_group_name_H-M   'P 1'
#
loop_
_entity.id
_entity.type
_entity.pdbx_description
1 polymer ?
#
loop_
_entity_poly.entity_id
_entity_poly.type
_entity_poly.pdbx_seq_one_letter_code
_entity_poly.pdbx_strand_id
1 'polypeptide(L)'
;MRRLRLHHGPAARDLSTASIRSTRPCHRCFSISRTNHDLTPFTRRIFKLPSAPSPPSQQHNDLTTFLSYAERISLPQTSTVYVGTHYEYTVLQSLRRYALALHRIGGRDDAGIDLVGTWHLPERERERALRVLVQCKALRTKLGPNLVRELEGAIRQAPVGWRTGQTVGVLVSPREATKGVRDALARSSYPLVWMMVELDGTLKQALWNARAVELGLGPLGVETRYGAGAVDAESGSLRKEVVLTWDGGDIPNMELVEQSLLHHEDQWVKSWGVDSSKVDKETLLDVIERVFPDSQPEPQPDGSLSAVDQSKVLQALRER
;
A
#
# COMPACT_ATOMS: atom_id res chain seq x y z
N MET A 1 -43.34 -12.20 14.84
CA MET A 1 -44.46 -12.57 13.95
C MET A 1 -44.47 -11.69 12.71
N ARG A 2 -44.04 -12.22 11.55
CA ARG A 2 -44.54 -11.86 10.21
C ARG A 2 -44.08 -12.96 9.25
N ARG A 3 -45.02 -13.39 8.41
CA ARG A 3 -45.13 -14.72 7.79
C ARG A 3 -44.29 -14.89 6.52
N LEU A 4 -43.77 -16.10 6.35
CA LEU A 4 -43.37 -16.72 5.08
C LEU A 4 -44.55 -16.75 4.08
N ARG A 5 -44.27 -16.46 2.81
CA ARG A 5 -45.09 -16.92 1.66
C ARG A 5 -44.19 -17.69 0.70
N LEU A 6 -44.52 -18.96 0.54
CA LEU A 6 -44.05 -19.86 -0.51
C LEU A 6 -44.92 -19.65 -1.75
N HIS A 7 -44.30 -19.58 -2.93
CA HIS A 7 -44.95 -19.86 -4.22
C HIS A 7 -44.08 -20.87 -4.98
N HIS A 8 -44.75 -21.87 -5.57
CA HIS A 8 -44.18 -22.95 -6.37
C HIS A 8 -44.53 -22.77 -7.86
N GLY A 9 -43.49 -22.86 -8.72
CA GLY A 9 -43.46 -23.41 -10.09
C GLY A 9 -44.03 -22.58 -11.26
N PRO A 10 -43.71 -22.89 -12.54
CA PRO A 10 -42.84 -23.96 -13.06
C PRO A 10 -41.83 -23.58 -14.21
N ALA A 11 -40.82 -24.44 -14.34
CA ALA A 11 -40.13 -24.97 -15.54
C ALA A 11 -39.53 -24.07 -16.66
N ALA A 12 -38.25 -24.38 -16.92
CA ALA A 12 -37.59 -24.60 -18.22
C ALA A 12 -36.62 -23.52 -18.72
N ARG A 13 -35.31 -23.80 -18.62
CA ARG A 13 -34.48 -24.31 -19.72
C ARG A 13 -33.04 -24.50 -19.27
N ASP A 14 -32.58 -25.73 -19.42
CA ASP A 14 -31.19 -26.15 -19.22
C ASP A 14 -30.25 -25.44 -20.19
N LEU A 15 -29.25 -24.75 -19.62
CA LEU A 15 -27.97 -24.54 -20.28
C LEU A 15 -26.88 -24.96 -19.30
N SER A 16 -26.38 -26.16 -19.57
CA SER A 16 -25.19 -26.76 -18.97
C SER A 16 -23.98 -25.87 -19.23
N THR A 17 -23.41 -25.33 -18.15
CA THR A 17 -22.01 -24.87 -18.14
C THR A 17 -21.34 -25.53 -16.95
N ALA A 18 -20.61 -26.61 -17.22
CA ALA A 18 -19.80 -27.31 -16.24
C ALA A 18 -18.74 -26.35 -15.66
N SER A 19 -18.94 -25.94 -14.41
CA SER A 19 -17.91 -25.23 -13.63
C SER A 19 -16.90 -26.27 -13.17
N ILE A 20 -15.81 -26.40 -13.92
CA ILE A 20 -14.62 -27.13 -13.49
C ILE A 20 -14.02 -26.34 -12.33
N ARG A 21 -14.29 -26.78 -11.10
CA ARG A 21 -13.56 -26.35 -9.91
C ARG A 21 -12.11 -26.82 -10.04
N SER A 22 -11.25 -25.93 -10.52
CA SER A 22 -9.81 -26.12 -10.50
C SER A 22 -9.31 -25.97 -9.06
N THR A 23 -9.28 -27.07 -8.32
CA THR A 23 -8.50 -27.20 -7.09
C THR A 23 -7.03 -27.39 -7.48
N ARG A 24 -6.32 -26.30 -7.71
CA ARG A 24 -4.85 -26.32 -7.72
C ARG A 24 -4.34 -25.60 -6.47
N PRO A 25 -3.53 -26.24 -5.62
CA PRO A 25 -2.84 -25.54 -4.55
C PRO A 25 -1.84 -24.59 -5.20
N CYS A 26 -2.14 -23.30 -5.18
CA CYS A 26 -1.19 -22.27 -5.56
C CYS A 26 -0.12 -22.20 -4.47
N HIS A 27 0.91 -23.03 -4.60
CA HIS A 27 2.15 -22.83 -3.88
C HIS A 27 2.74 -21.51 -4.40
N ARG A 28 2.52 -20.41 -3.66
CA ARG A 28 3.21 -19.15 -3.89
C ARG A 28 4.70 -19.36 -3.58
N CYS A 29 5.44 -19.79 -4.58
CA CYS A 29 6.89 -19.84 -4.54
C CYS A 29 7.39 -18.41 -4.70
N PHE A 30 7.85 -17.80 -3.61
CA PHE A 30 8.40 -16.45 -3.63
C PHE A 30 9.80 -16.50 -4.28
N SER A 31 9.86 -16.14 -5.57
CA SER A 31 11.13 -15.79 -6.19
C SER A 31 11.65 -14.52 -5.54
N ILE A 32 12.66 -14.66 -4.69
CA ILE A 32 13.48 -13.55 -4.19
C ILE A 32 14.39 -13.14 -5.36
N SER A 33 13.84 -12.48 -6.38
CA SER A 33 14.67 -11.73 -7.32
C SER A 33 13.88 -10.70 -8.14
N ARG A 34 14.42 -9.47 -8.09
CA ARG A 34 14.37 -8.36 -9.06
C ARG A 34 13.39 -7.21 -8.81
N THR A 35 14.05 -6.12 -8.40
CA THR A 35 13.71 -4.71 -8.61
C THR A 35 12.38 -4.27 -8.03
N ASN A 36 12.46 -3.55 -6.91
CA ASN A 36 11.47 -2.55 -6.52
C ASN A 36 11.15 -1.74 -7.80
N HIS A 37 9.98 -1.95 -8.40
CA HIS A 37 9.56 -1.11 -9.51
C HIS A 37 9.06 0.18 -8.88
N ASP A 38 10.00 1.01 -8.44
CA ASP A 38 9.65 2.34 -7.97
C ASP A 38 8.90 3.03 -9.10
N LEU A 39 7.64 3.38 -8.82
CA LEU A 39 6.79 4.09 -9.76
C LEU A 39 7.55 5.32 -10.26
N THR A 40 7.62 5.45 -11.59
CA THR A 40 8.41 6.52 -12.23
C THR A 40 7.85 7.89 -11.86
N PRO A 41 8.64 8.97 -11.96
CA PRO A 41 8.14 10.33 -11.73
C PRO A 41 6.88 10.63 -12.55
N PHE A 42 6.86 10.21 -13.82
CA PHE A 42 5.69 10.29 -14.70
C PHE A 42 4.45 9.60 -14.11
N THR A 43 4.57 8.31 -13.77
CA THR A 43 3.49 7.51 -13.19
C THR A 43 2.94 8.18 -11.94
N ARG A 44 3.83 8.67 -11.07
CA ARG A 44 3.44 9.35 -9.83
C ARG A 44 2.66 10.63 -10.09
N ARG A 45 3.04 11.43 -11.09
CA ARG A 45 2.32 12.67 -11.45
C ARG A 45 0.91 12.36 -11.95
N ILE A 46 0.75 11.41 -12.87
CA ILE A 46 -0.56 11.00 -13.41
C ILE A 46 -1.52 10.62 -12.29
N PHE A 47 -1.05 9.80 -11.33
CA PHE A 47 -1.88 9.32 -10.22
C PHE A 47 -1.83 10.24 -8.98
N LYS A 48 -1.29 11.46 -9.09
CA LYS A 48 -1.19 12.46 -8.01
C LYS A 48 -0.52 11.91 -6.73
N LEU A 49 0.40 10.97 -6.90
CA LEU A 49 1.16 10.35 -5.82
C LEU A 49 2.28 11.30 -5.36
N PRO A 50 2.68 11.24 -4.08
CA PRO A 50 3.82 12.00 -3.62
C PRO A 50 5.11 11.55 -4.32
N SER A 51 6.01 12.49 -4.57
CA SER A 51 7.36 12.21 -5.03
C SER A 51 8.06 11.26 -4.05
N ALA A 52 8.86 10.34 -4.59
CA ALA A 52 9.68 9.46 -3.75
C ALA A 52 10.63 10.32 -2.89
N PRO A 53 10.73 10.05 -1.58
CA PRO A 53 11.69 10.75 -0.74
C PRO A 53 13.13 10.35 -1.12
N SER A 54 14.09 11.23 -0.85
CA SER A 54 15.50 10.89 -0.98
C SER A 54 15.88 9.77 -0.01
N PRO A 55 16.71 8.79 -0.42
CA PRO A 55 17.18 7.75 0.50
C PRO A 55 17.89 8.34 1.72
N PRO A 56 17.61 7.85 2.95
CA PRO A 56 18.20 8.38 4.18
C PRO A 56 19.66 7.97 4.35
N SER A 57 20.12 6.98 3.59
CA SER A 57 21.47 6.42 3.64
C SER A 57 22.01 6.22 2.24
N GLN A 58 23.30 6.52 2.06
CA GLN A 58 24.04 6.21 0.83
C GLN A 58 24.63 4.79 0.85
N GLN A 59 24.51 4.07 1.97
CA GLN A 59 25.15 2.76 2.18
C GLN A 59 24.20 1.59 1.95
N HIS A 60 22.90 1.80 2.11
CA HIS A 60 21.87 0.79 1.95
C HIS A 60 20.52 1.43 1.66
N ASN A 61 19.70 0.75 0.86
CA ASN A 61 18.36 1.18 0.47
C ASN A 61 17.32 0.06 0.56
N ASP A 62 17.74 -1.18 0.86
CA ASP A 62 16.90 -2.34 1.08
C ASP A 62 17.50 -3.26 2.17
N LEU A 63 16.79 -4.34 2.52
CA LEU A 63 17.25 -5.30 3.53
C LEU A 63 18.59 -5.95 3.15
N THR A 64 18.73 -6.35 1.88
CA THR A 64 19.92 -7.06 1.38
C THR A 64 21.17 -6.21 1.49
N THR A 65 21.11 -4.98 0.97
CA THR A 65 22.21 -4.00 1.03
C THR A 65 22.51 -3.57 2.47
N PHE A 66 21.50 -3.50 3.34
CA PHE A 66 21.70 -3.24 4.76
C PHE A 66 22.46 -4.38 5.46
N LEU A 67 22.10 -5.64 5.20
CA LEU A 67 22.81 -6.79 5.77
C LEU A 67 24.27 -6.82 5.34
N SER A 68 24.55 -6.63 4.04
CA SER A 68 25.93 -6.53 3.52
C SER A 68 26.70 -5.36 4.12
N TYR A 69 26.04 -4.21 4.33
CA TYR A 69 26.63 -3.06 5.00
C TYR A 69 26.97 -3.37 6.46
N ALA A 70 26.02 -3.94 7.21
CA ALA A 70 26.19 -4.28 8.62
C ALA A 70 27.33 -5.29 8.83
N GLU A 71 27.45 -6.29 7.96
CA GLU A 71 28.57 -7.24 7.97
C GLU A 71 29.91 -6.53 7.73
N ARG A 72 29.99 -5.69 6.69
CA ARG A 72 31.21 -4.97 6.32
C ARG A 72 31.77 -4.10 7.44
N ILE A 73 30.89 -3.47 8.23
CA ILE A 73 31.30 -2.63 9.37
C ILE A 73 31.30 -3.38 10.70
N SER A 74 31.02 -4.70 10.68
CA SER A 74 30.87 -5.52 11.88
C SER A 74 29.88 -4.94 12.91
N LEU A 75 28.74 -4.41 12.42
CA LEU A 75 27.69 -3.85 13.26
C LEU A 75 27.10 -4.95 14.16
N PRO A 76 27.10 -4.79 15.50
CA PRO A 76 26.55 -5.83 16.38
C PRO A 76 25.05 -6.02 16.14
N GLN A 77 24.63 -7.27 15.94
CA GLN A 77 23.22 -7.62 15.70
C GLN A 77 22.30 -7.31 16.90
N THR A 78 22.88 -7.18 18.09
CA THR A 78 22.18 -6.79 19.32
C THR A 78 22.03 -5.28 19.50
N SER A 79 22.69 -4.48 18.66
CA SER A 79 22.60 -3.03 18.73
C SER A 79 21.21 -2.54 18.35
N THR A 80 20.77 -1.45 18.97
CA THR A 80 19.47 -0.83 18.67
C THR A 80 19.38 -0.36 17.22
N VAL A 81 20.50 0.09 16.65
CA VAL A 81 20.60 0.49 15.24
C VAL A 81 20.36 -0.70 14.32
N TYR A 82 21.00 -1.85 14.59
CA TYR A 82 20.81 -3.05 13.77
C TYR A 82 19.37 -3.54 13.86
N VAL A 83 18.86 -3.72 15.08
CA VAL A 83 17.52 -4.24 15.33
C VAL A 83 16.44 -3.34 14.73
N GLY A 84 16.56 -2.01 14.91
CA GLY A 84 15.63 -1.03 14.34
C GLY A 84 15.65 -1.05 12.82
N THR A 85 16.83 -0.85 12.22
CA THR A 85 16.97 -0.77 10.75
C THR A 85 16.54 -2.07 10.05
N HIS A 86 16.92 -3.23 10.60
CA HIS A 86 16.48 -4.52 10.08
C HIS A 86 14.96 -4.65 10.12
N TYR A 87 14.34 -4.26 11.25
CA TYR A 87 12.90 -4.36 11.42
C TYR A 87 12.14 -3.41 10.50
N GLU A 88 12.63 -2.17 10.31
CA GLU A 88 12.06 -1.21 9.36
C GLU A 88 12.04 -1.77 7.94
N TYR A 89 13.15 -2.37 7.47
CA TYR A 89 13.18 -3.01 6.15
C TYR A 89 12.29 -4.24 6.05
N THR A 90 12.20 -5.03 7.12
CA THR A 90 11.30 -6.18 7.19
C THR A 90 9.84 -5.74 7.04
N VAL A 91 9.44 -4.69 7.76
CA VAL A 91 8.08 -4.11 7.67
C VAL A 91 7.83 -3.54 6.28
N LEU A 92 8.77 -2.75 5.75
CA LEU A 92 8.69 -2.17 4.39
C LEU A 92 8.41 -3.26 3.36
N GLN A 93 9.19 -4.34 3.36
CA GLN A 93 9.03 -5.46 2.42
C GLN A 93 7.73 -6.24 2.66
N SER A 94 7.37 -6.48 3.92
CA SER A 94 6.21 -7.31 4.27
C SER A 94 4.89 -6.66 3.92
N LEU A 95 4.79 -5.33 4.10
CA LEU A 95 3.57 -4.58 3.83
C LEU A 95 3.27 -4.40 2.33
N ARG A 96 4.22 -4.68 1.44
CA ARG A 96 3.96 -4.80 -0.01
C ARG A 96 2.88 -5.84 -0.32
N ARG A 97 2.74 -6.90 0.50
CA ARG A 97 1.68 -7.92 0.34
C ARG A 97 0.26 -7.37 0.48
N TYR A 98 0.11 -6.18 1.06
CA TYR A 98 -1.17 -5.51 1.28
C TYR A 98 -1.27 -4.19 0.49
N ALA A 99 -0.58 -4.09 -0.65
CA ALA A 99 -0.56 -2.92 -1.53
C ALA A 99 -0.04 -1.62 -0.88
N LEU A 100 0.91 -1.73 0.05
CA LEU A 100 1.65 -0.55 0.53
C LEU A 100 2.97 -0.40 -0.22
N ALA A 101 3.17 0.75 -0.85
CA ALA A 101 4.43 1.19 -1.43
C ALA A 101 5.12 2.15 -0.45
N LEU A 102 6.09 1.64 0.31
CA LEU A 102 6.74 2.37 1.39
C LEU A 102 8.22 2.65 1.08
N HIS A 103 8.70 3.78 1.57
CA HIS A 103 10.08 4.23 1.48
C HIS A 103 10.57 4.51 2.90
N ARG A 104 11.75 4.01 3.23
CA ARG A 104 12.40 4.31 4.50
C ARG A 104 12.88 5.75 4.51
N ILE A 105 12.54 6.49 5.55
CA ILE A 105 13.09 7.83 5.85
C ILE A 105 13.73 7.90 7.24
N GLY A 106 13.59 6.82 8.03
CA GLY A 106 14.08 6.74 9.41
C GLY A 106 15.57 7.05 9.52
N GLY A 107 15.92 7.90 10.49
CA GLY A 107 17.24 8.48 10.61
C GLY A 107 17.31 9.57 11.67
N ARG A 108 18.38 10.37 11.64
CA ARG A 108 18.47 11.54 12.53
C ARG A 108 17.41 12.56 12.08
N ASP A 109 16.63 13.08 13.04
CA ASP A 109 15.63 14.15 12.84
C ASP A 109 14.38 13.75 12.01
N ASP A 110 14.00 12.47 12.02
CA ASP A 110 12.83 11.95 11.31
C ASP A 110 11.46 12.18 12.01
N ALA A 111 11.47 12.95 13.12
CA ALA A 111 10.31 13.22 13.98
C ALA A 111 9.57 11.95 14.47
N GLY A 112 10.22 10.79 14.46
CA GLY A 112 9.66 9.50 14.86
C GLY A 112 8.88 8.77 13.75
N ILE A 113 8.96 9.20 12.49
CA ILE A 113 8.43 8.47 11.34
C ILE A 113 9.56 7.71 10.64
N ASP A 114 9.44 6.40 10.61
CA ASP A 114 10.48 5.55 10.03
C ASP A 114 10.25 5.30 8.53
N LEU A 115 8.99 5.14 8.10
CA LEU A 115 8.63 4.93 6.70
C LEU A 115 7.53 5.89 6.25
N VAL A 116 7.55 6.27 4.98
CA VAL A 116 6.47 7.02 4.33
C VAL A 116 6.10 6.36 3.00
N GLY A 117 4.84 6.49 2.60
CA GLY A 117 4.44 5.90 1.34
C GLY A 117 2.96 6.05 1.03
N THR A 118 2.47 5.15 0.19
CA THR A 118 1.09 5.14 -0.26
C THR A 118 0.46 3.76 -0.05
N TRP A 119 -0.83 3.74 0.27
CA TRP A 119 -1.64 2.53 0.33
C TRP A 119 -2.63 2.53 -0.82
N HIS A 120 -2.43 1.59 -1.74
CA HIS A 120 -3.24 1.43 -2.94
C HIS A 120 -4.33 0.40 -2.66
N LEU A 121 -5.45 0.89 -2.11
CA LEU A 121 -6.60 0.06 -1.81
C LEU A 121 -7.46 -0.12 -3.08
N PRO A 122 -8.06 -1.31 -3.30
CA PRO A 122 -8.95 -1.55 -4.43
C PRO A 122 -10.01 -0.45 -4.58
N GLU A 123 -10.41 -0.17 -5.82
CA GLU A 123 -11.35 0.91 -6.19
C GLU A 123 -10.84 2.33 -5.97
N ARG A 124 -9.75 2.53 -5.20
CA ARG A 124 -9.11 3.85 -4.96
C ARG A 124 -7.75 4.00 -5.61
N GLU A 125 -7.18 2.90 -6.11
CA GLU A 125 -5.81 2.83 -6.62
C GLU A 125 -5.50 3.90 -7.68
N ARG A 126 -6.50 4.26 -8.50
CA ARG A 126 -6.36 5.17 -9.65
C ARG A 126 -6.57 6.64 -9.30
N GLU A 127 -7.38 6.93 -8.30
CA GLU A 127 -7.80 8.30 -8.01
C GLU A 127 -7.12 8.88 -6.77
N ARG A 128 -6.99 8.07 -5.69
CA ARG A 128 -6.54 8.54 -4.38
C ARG A 128 -5.96 7.40 -3.54
N ALA A 129 -4.75 6.96 -3.87
CA ALA A 129 -3.97 6.16 -2.93
C ALA A 129 -3.80 6.94 -1.62
N LEU A 130 -4.03 6.29 -0.48
CA LEU A 130 -3.93 6.95 0.82
C LEU A 130 -2.47 7.23 1.15
N ARG A 131 -2.19 8.38 1.74
CA ARG A 131 -0.84 8.70 2.21
C ARG A 131 -0.64 7.99 3.54
N VAL A 132 0.53 7.37 3.71
CA VAL A 132 0.83 6.57 4.90
C VAL A 132 2.11 7.07 5.55
N LEU A 133 2.05 7.22 6.87
CA LEU A 133 3.19 7.46 7.74
C LEU A 133 3.31 6.26 8.67
N VAL A 134 4.47 5.61 8.70
CA VAL A 134 4.70 4.40 9.48
C VAL A 134 5.74 4.65 10.54
N GLN A 135 5.39 4.30 11.77
CA GLN A 135 6.34 4.20 12.88
C GLN A 135 6.56 2.72 13.23
N CYS A 136 7.81 2.30 13.23
CA CYS A 136 8.29 0.95 13.49
C CYS A 136 8.87 0.87 14.91
N LYS A 137 8.34 -0.03 15.75
CA LYS A 137 8.80 -0.17 17.14
C LYS A 137 9.13 -1.62 17.50
N ALA A 138 10.41 -1.97 17.33
CA ALA A 138 10.99 -3.29 17.63
C ALA A 138 11.45 -3.43 19.09
N LEU A 139 10.59 -3.12 20.07
CA LEU A 139 10.95 -3.25 21.48
C LEU A 139 10.66 -4.65 22.04
N ARG A 140 11.51 -5.11 22.96
CA ARG A 140 11.31 -6.38 23.67
C ARG A 140 10.17 -6.31 24.70
N THR A 141 9.87 -5.12 25.20
CA THR A 141 8.87 -4.86 26.26
C THR A 141 7.46 -4.66 25.69
N LYS A 142 6.46 -4.69 26.58
CA LYS A 142 5.07 -4.36 26.20
C LYS A 142 4.98 -2.90 25.80
N LEU A 143 4.19 -2.63 24.76
CA LEU A 143 4.01 -1.29 24.23
C LEU A 143 2.83 -0.57 24.90
N GLY A 144 3.07 0.68 25.29
CA GLY A 144 2.13 1.53 26.00
C GLY A 144 1.37 2.51 25.09
N PRO A 145 0.32 3.16 25.62
CA PRO A 145 -0.46 4.17 24.89
C PRO A 145 0.34 5.44 24.55
N ASN A 146 1.52 5.63 25.14
CA ASN A 146 2.40 6.76 24.82
C ASN A 146 2.81 6.79 23.36
N LEU A 147 2.99 5.62 22.72
CA LEU A 147 3.37 5.55 21.30
C LEU A 147 2.29 6.08 20.36
N VAL A 148 1.01 5.91 20.72
CA VAL A 148 -0.09 6.48 19.94
C VAL A 148 0.00 8.01 19.96
N ARG A 149 0.26 8.60 21.13
CA ARG A 149 0.42 10.06 21.28
C ARG A 149 1.68 10.59 20.59
N GLU A 150 2.75 9.80 20.62
CA GLU A 150 4.00 10.08 19.89
C GLU A 150 3.73 10.13 18.39
N LEU A 151 3.06 9.12 17.83
CA LEU A 151 2.67 9.06 16.42
C LEU A 151 1.72 10.21 16.05
N GLU A 152 0.76 10.59 16.89
CA GLU A 152 -0.09 11.78 16.66
C GLU A 152 0.76 13.06 16.55
N GLY A 153 1.80 13.19 17.37
CA GLY A 153 2.78 14.27 17.28
C GLY A 153 3.59 14.23 15.99
N ALA A 154 4.00 13.05 15.56
CA ALA A 154 4.76 12.84 14.33
C ALA A 154 3.93 13.15 13.08
N ILE A 155 2.63 12.81 13.05
CA ILE A 155 1.72 13.14 11.95
C ILE A 155 1.62 14.65 11.73
N ARG A 156 1.64 15.46 12.80
CA ARG A 156 1.66 16.94 12.66
C ARG A 156 2.92 17.45 11.97
N GLN A 157 4.01 16.71 12.08
CA GLN A 157 5.31 17.05 11.50
C GLN A 157 5.60 16.32 10.19
N ALA A 158 4.62 15.58 9.64
CA ALA A 158 4.76 14.74 8.45
C ALA A 158 5.57 15.40 7.32
N PRO A 159 6.34 14.68 6.49
CA PRO A 159 7.07 15.31 5.39
C PRO A 159 6.17 16.03 4.37
N VAL A 160 6.76 16.94 3.58
CA VAL A 160 6.09 17.52 2.41
C VAL A 160 5.65 16.39 1.48
N GLY A 161 4.42 16.47 0.98
CA GLY A 161 3.83 15.35 0.24
C GLY A 161 3.15 14.31 1.13
N TRP A 162 3.17 14.43 2.46
CA TRP A 162 2.35 13.61 3.38
C TRP A 162 1.53 14.45 4.36
N ARG A 163 1.75 15.77 4.45
CA ARG A 163 0.86 16.70 5.18
C ARG A 163 -0.44 16.93 4.43
N THR A 164 -1.36 15.96 4.48
CA THR A 164 -2.69 16.08 3.86
C THR A 164 -3.79 15.60 4.79
N GLY A 165 -5.03 16.01 4.52
CA GLY A 165 -6.22 15.44 5.16
C GLY A 165 -6.54 13.99 4.74
N GLN A 166 -5.68 13.35 3.94
CA GLN A 166 -5.84 11.99 3.45
C GLN A 166 -4.66 11.10 3.88
N THR A 167 -4.30 11.20 5.16
CA THR A 167 -3.11 10.55 5.71
C THR A 167 -3.48 9.60 6.84
N VAL A 168 -3.00 8.37 6.76
CA VAL A 168 -3.12 7.33 7.79
C VAL A 168 -1.79 7.21 8.53
N GLY A 169 -1.85 7.26 9.86
CA GLY A 169 -0.73 6.86 10.70
C GLY A 169 -0.78 5.36 10.99
N VAL A 170 0.32 4.65 10.78
CA VAL A 170 0.44 3.21 11.03
C VAL A 170 1.54 2.97 12.06
N LEU A 171 1.20 2.32 13.17
CA LEU A 171 2.17 1.87 14.15
C LEU A 171 2.38 0.37 13.98
N VAL A 172 3.63 -0.03 13.73
CA VAL A 172 3.99 -1.42 13.47
C VAL A 172 4.95 -1.94 14.54
N SER A 173 4.65 -3.09 15.14
CA SER A 173 5.47 -3.70 16.19
C SER A 173 5.41 -5.24 16.17
N PRO A 174 6.44 -5.98 16.63
CA PRO A 174 6.35 -7.43 16.80
C PRO A 174 5.53 -7.82 18.04
N ARG A 175 4.86 -6.87 18.69
CA ARG A 175 4.06 -7.08 19.90
C ARG A 175 2.59 -6.79 19.63
N GLU A 176 1.73 -7.59 20.26
CA GLU A 176 0.29 -7.37 20.24
C GLU A 176 -0.06 -6.02 20.89
N ALA A 177 -1.10 -5.36 20.37
CA ALA A 177 -1.63 -4.15 20.99
C ALA A 177 -2.10 -4.45 22.42
N THR A 178 -1.62 -3.68 23.40
CA THR A 178 -2.16 -3.77 24.76
C THR A 178 -3.55 -3.14 24.83
N LYS A 179 -4.31 -3.42 25.89
CA LYS A 179 -5.59 -2.71 26.13
C LYS A 179 -5.41 -1.19 26.13
N GLY A 180 -4.33 -0.70 26.75
CA GLY A 180 -4.01 0.74 26.76
C GLY A 180 -3.79 1.31 25.35
N VAL A 181 -3.06 0.58 24.50
CA VAL A 181 -2.88 0.95 23.08
C VAL A 181 -4.20 0.97 22.34
N ARG A 182 -5.03 -0.09 22.46
CA ARG A 182 -6.35 -0.15 21.82
C ARG A 182 -7.25 1.01 22.24
N ASP A 183 -7.30 1.28 23.54
CA ASP A 183 -8.08 2.37 24.13
C ASP A 183 -7.58 3.74 23.63
N ALA A 184 -6.26 3.92 23.47
CA ALA A 184 -5.68 5.15 22.93
C ALA A 184 -5.95 5.32 21.43
N LEU A 185 -5.78 4.25 20.64
CA LEU A 185 -6.08 4.22 19.21
C LEU A 185 -7.54 4.62 18.96
N ALA A 186 -8.47 4.05 19.71
CA ALA A 186 -9.91 4.31 19.59
C ALA A 186 -10.29 5.77 19.92
N ARG A 187 -9.57 6.43 20.85
CA ARG A 187 -9.84 7.82 21.23
C ARG A 187 -9.16 8.86 20.34
N SER A 188 -8.19 8.45 19.52
CA SER A 188 -7.44 9.38 18.69
C SER A 188 -8.35 10.10 17.69
N SER A 189 -8.11 11.39 17.50
CA SER A 189 -8.74 12.18 16.43
C SER A 189 -8.08 11.97 15.07
N TYR A 190 -6.95 11.25 15.01
CA TYR A 190 -6.25 10.96 13.77
C TYR A 190 -6.67 9.59 13.20
N PRO A 191 -6.66 9.40 11.87
CA PRO A 191 -6.83 8.09 11.24
C PRO A 191 -5.64 7.19 11.55
N LEU A 192 -5.81 6.22 12.45
CA LEU A 192 -4.71 5.40 12.94
C LEU A 192 -4.96 3.90 12.76
N VAL A 193 -3.88 3.20 12.46
CA VAL A 193 -3.82 1.74 12.31
C VAL A 193 -2.68 1.19 13.18
N TRP A 194 -2.94 0.06 13.82
CA TRP A 194 -1.94 -0.75 14.50
C TRP A 194 -1.75 -2.04 13.73
N MET A 195 -0.50 -2.45 13.51
CA MET A 195 -0.17 -3.75 12.92
C MET A 195 0.86 -4.49 13.79
N MET A 196 0.55 -5.74 14.14
CA MET A 196 1.53 -6.65 14.71
C MET A 196 2.21 -7.43 13.59
N VAL A 197 3.45 -7.07 13.27
CA VAL A 197 4.28 -7.75 12.26
C VAL A 197 5.47 -8.38 12.97
N GLU A 198 5.60 -9.69 12.87
CA GLU A 198 6.72 -10.43 13.47
C GLU A 198 8.05 -10.10 12.79
N LEU A 199 9.16 -10.51 13.42
CA LEU A 199 10.51 -10.24 12.89
C LEU A 199 10.80 -10.98 11.57
N ASP A 200 9.98 -11.99 11.22
CA ASP A 200 10.03 -12.68 9.93
C ASP A 200 9.10 -12.03 8.87
N GLY A 201 8.42 -10.94 9.24
CA GLY A 201 7.50 -10.23 8.39
C GLY A 201 6.06 -10.73 8.43
N THR A 202 5.71 -11.75 9.22
CA THR A 202 4.35 -12.29 9.27
C THR A 202 3.40 -11.33 10.00
N LEU A 203 2.26 -11.00 9.39
CA LEU A 203 1.22 -10.20 10.04
C LEU A 203 0.37 -11.10 10.97
N LYS A 204 0.22 -10.67 12.23
CA LYS A 204 -0.50 -11.42 13.27
C LYS A 204 -1.70 -10.67 13.85
N GLN A 205 -1.76 -9.36 13.70
CA GLN A 205 -2.88 -8.54 14.15
C GLN A 205 -2.91 -7.24 13.33
N ALA A 206 -4.10 -6.78 12.99
CA ALA A 206 -4.32 -5.44 12.48
C ALA A 206 -5.56 -4.84 13.14
N LEU A 207 -5.47 -3.59 13.56
CA LEU A 207 -6.55 -2.84 14.22
C LEU A 207 -6.56 -1.43 13.67
N TRP A 208 -7.72 -0.79 13.58
CA TRP A 208 -7.83 0.59 13.15
C TRP A 208 -8.99 1.27 13.87
N ASN A 209 -8.96 2.61 13.93
CA ASN A 209 -9.99 3.39 14.63
C ASN A 209 -11.09 3.90 13.68
N ALA A 210 -12.13 4.51 14.26
CA ALA A 210 -13.25 5.08 13.52
C ALA A 210 -12.81 6.16 12.51
N ARG A 211 -11.76 6.93 12.82
CA ARG A 211 -11.21 7.94 11.91
C ARG A 211 -10.55 7.33 10.67
N ALA A 212 -9.92 6.16 10.80
CA ALA A 212 -9.45 5.40 9.65
C ALA A 212 -10.63 4.92 8.77
N VAL A 213 -11.72 4.46 9.37
CA VAL A 213 -12.94 4.07 8.64
C VAL A 213 -13.51 5.26 7.87
N GLU A 214 -13.69 6.42 8.53
CA GLU A 214 -14.16 7.67 7.91
C GLU A 214 -13.27 8.15 6.76
N LEU A 215 -11.96 7.92 6.86
CA LEU A 215 -11.01 8.25 5.81
C LEU A 215 -11.13 7.32 4.57
N GLY A 216 -11.80 6.17 4.72
CA GLY A 216 -12.08 5.24 3.62
C GLY A 216 -11.64 3.81 3.88
N LEU A 217 -11.17 3.45 5.08
CA LEU A 217 -10.80 2.06 5.43
C LEU A 217 -12.01 1.23 5.89
N GLY A 218 -13.25 1.66 5.61
CA GLY A 218 -14.46 0.91 6.00
C GLY A 218 -14.52 -0.53 5.44
N PRO A 219 -14.20 -0.75 4.16
CA PRO A 219 -14.10 -2.08 3.55
C PRO A 219 -12.98 -2.97 4.08
N LEU A 220 -12.02 -2.41 4.84
CA LEU A 220 -10.88 -3.16 5.33
C LEU A 220 -11.36 -4.22 6.31
N GLY A 221 -10.90 -5.45 6.13
CA GLY A 221 -11.22 -6.60 6.97
C GLY A 221 -9.97 -7.34 7.41
N VAL A 222 -10.16 -8.26 8.35
CA VAL A 222 -9.12 -9.14 8.86
C VAL A 222 -9.64 -10.57 8.84
N GLU A 223 -8.92 -11.46 8.16
CA GLU A 223 -9.21 -12.88 8.14
C GLU A 223 -8.04 -13.69 8.72
N THR A 224 -8.37 -14.83 9.31
CA THR A 224 -7.36 -15.81 9.72
C THR A 224 -7.22 -16.86 8.63
N ARG A 225 -6.00 -17.05 8.12
CA ARG A 225 -5.67 -18.16 7.22
C ARG A 225 -4.82 -19.18 7.96
N TYR A 226 -5.15 -20.44 7.75
CA TYR A 226 -4.36 -21.57 8.24
C TYR A 226 -3.48 -22.05 7.08
N GLY A 227 -2.17 -21.93 7.24
CA GLY A 227 -1.23 -22.38 6.21
C GLY A 227 -1.30 -23.90 6.04
N ALA A 228 -1.76 -24.37 4.87
CA ALA A 228 -1.58 -25.76 4.45
C ALA A 228 -0.15 -25.92 3.90
N GLY A 229 0.85 -26.15 4.76
CA GLY A 229 2.18 -26.55 4.26
C GLY A 229 3.43 -26.19 5.07
N ALA A 230 3.34 -25.51 6.21
CA ALA A 230 4.49 -25.34 7.10
C ALA A 230 4.10 -25.86 8.49
N VAL A 231 4.34 -27.15 8.70
CA VAL A 231 4.31 -27.75 10.03
C VAL A 231 5.45 -27.10 10.81
N ASP A 232 5.16 -26.38 11.89
CA ASP A 232 6.22 -25.94 12.80
C ASP A 232 6.87 -27.20 13.38
N ALA A 233 8.13 -27.44 12.99
CA ALA A 233 8.91 -28.63 13.33
C ALA A 233 9.11 -28.83 14.84
N GLU A 234 8.74 -27.84 15.66
CA GLU A 234 8.84 -27.89 17.12
C GLU A 234 7.50 -27.90 17.87
N SER A 235 6.35 -27.73 17.20
CA SER A 235 5.07 -27.61 17.94
C SER A 235 3.84 -28.25 17.28
N GLY A 236 3.93 -28.75 16.04
CA GLY A 236 2.81 -29.45 15.40
C GLY A 236 1.53 -28.62 15.19
N SER A 237 1.58 -27.30 15.45
CA SER A 237 0.45 -26.39 15.28
C SER A 237 0.48 -25.79 13.88
N LEU A 238 -0.70 -25.71 13.24
CA LEU A 238 -0.88 -24.96 12.00
C LEU A 238 -0.47 -23.50 12.24
N ARG A 239 0.42 -22.95 11.39
CA ARG A 239 0.75 -21.52 11.44
C ARG A 239 -0.51 -20.72 11.15
N LYS A 240 -1.00 -20.04 12.17
CA LYS A 240 -2.08 -19.06 12.09
C LYS A 240 -1.49 -17.76 11.53
N GLU A 241 -1.92 -17.38 10.34
CA GLU A 241 -1.57 -16.09 9.73
C GLU A 241 -2.82 -15.20 9.70
N VAL A 242 -2.62 -13.92 9.97
CA VAL A 242 -3.67 -12.92 9.84
C VAL A 242 -3.44 -12.15 8.53
N VAL A 243 -4.48 -12.05 7.71
CA VAL A 243 -4.41 -11.44 6.38
C VAL A 243 -5.43 -10.29 6.32
N LEU A 244 -5.00 -9.15 5.76
CA LEU A 244 -5.91 -8.05 5.45
C LEU A 244 -6.73 -8.36 4.21
N THR A 245 -8.00 -8.01 4.25
CA THR A 245 -8.96 -8.17 3.15
C THR A 245 -9.61 -6.84 2.82
N TRP A 246 -10.19 -6.73 1.63
CA TRP A 246 -10.98 -5.58 1.18
C TRP A 246 -12.35 -6.07 0.72
N ASP A 247 -13.41 -5.64 1.39
CA ASP A 247 -14.80 -6.12 1.20
C ASP A 247 -14.90 -7.66 1.16
N GLY A 248 -14.14 -8.31 2.05
CA GLY A 248 -14.06 -9.77 2.14
C GLY A 248 -13.25 -10.46 1.03
N GLY A 249 -12.68 -9.70 0.09
CA GLY A 249 -11.75 -10.20 -0.93
C GLY A 249 -10.29 -9.99 -0.57
N ASP A 250 -9.39 -10.65 -1.31
CA ASP A 250 -7.94 -10.47 -1.18
C ASP A 250 -7.53 -9.06 -1.63
N ILE A 251 -6.69 -8.39 -0.85
CA ILE A 251 -5.98 -7.19 -1.31
C ILE A 251 -4.88 -7.66 -2.29
N PRO A 252 -4.76 -7.06 -3.49
CA PRO A 252 -3.64 -7.35 -4.37
C PRO A 252 -2.30 -7.00 -3.70
N ASN A 253 -1.23 -7.70 -4.05
CA ASN A 253 0.09 -7.26 -3.63
C ASN A 253 0.53 -6.03 -4.46
N MET A 254 1.54 -5.32 -3.97
CA MET A 254 2.02 -4.11 -4.61
C MET A 254 2.58 -4.36 -6.01
N GLU A 255 3.11 -5.56 -6.30
CA GLU A 255 3.58 -5.91 -7.65
C GLU A 255 2.43 -5.93 -8.68
N LEU A 256 1.28 -6.48 -8.32
CA LEU A 256 0.09 -6.46 -9.19
C LEU A 256 -0.47 -5.05 -9.35
N VAL A 257 -0.44 -4.25 -8.28
CA VAL A 257 -0.85 -2.84 -8.33
C VAL A 257 0.08 -2.04 -9.25
N GLU A 258 1.40 -2.18 -9.12
CA GLU A 258 2.39 -1.53 -9.99
C GLU A 258 2.14 -1.87 -11.46
N GLN A 259 1.90 -3.15 -11.77
CA GLN A 259 1.54 -3.58 -13.14
C GLN A 259 0.23 -2.94 -13.63
N SER A 260 -0.79 -2.89 -12.77
CA SER A 260 -2.06 -2.22 -13.08
C SER A 260 -1.82 -0.74 -13.39
N LEU A 261 -1.08 -0.01 -12.54
CA LEU A 261 -0.79 1.41 -12.75
C LEU A 261 -0.01 1.67 -14.04
N LEU A 262 0.98 0.83 -14.36
CA LEU A 262 1.73 0.94 -15.62
C LEU A 262 0.86 0.64 -16.85
N HIS A 263 -0.07 -0.30 -16.75
CA HIS A 263 -1.04 -0.55 -17.81
C HIS A 263 -1.94 0.67 -18.04
N HIS A 264 -2.43 1.29 -16.96
CA HIS A 264 -3.23 2.51 -17.05
C HIS A 264 -2.44 3.69 -17.60
N GLU A 265 -1.16 3.81 -17.25
CA GLU A 265 -0.26 4.81 -17.83
C GLU A 265 -0.19 4.66 -19.36
N ASP A 266 0.02 3.44 -19.87
CA ASP A 266 0.07 3.18 -21.31
C ASP A 266 -1.25 3.51 -22.01
N GLN A 267 -2.38 3.15 -21.38
CA GLN A 267 -3.71 3.53 -21.90
C GLN A 267 -3.93 5.05 -21.88
N TRP A 268 -3.50 5.72 -20.80
CA TRP A 268 -3.60 7.17 -20.68
C TRP A 268 -2.81 7.88 -21.79
N VAL A 269 -1.56 7.47 -22.05
CA VAL A 269 -0.75 8.04 -23.13
C VAL A 269 -1.42 7.83 -24.50
N LYS A 270 -1.94 6.62 -24.76
CA LYS A 270 -2.65 6.30 -26.01
C LYS A 270 -3.93 7.13 -26.18
N SER A 271 -4.65 7.41 -25.10
CA SER A 271 -5.92 8.15 -25.14
C SER A 271 -5.78 9.58 -25.69
N TRP A 272 -4.58 10.16 -25.63
CA TRP A 272 -4.30 11.49 -26.17
C TRP A 272 -4.02 11.50 -27.68
N GLY A 273 -3.91 10.32 -28.33
CA GLY A 273 -3.75 10.22 -29.78
C GLY A 273 -2.44 10.81 -30.31
N VAL A 274 -1.44 10.99 -29.45
CA VAL A 274 -0.15 11.57 -29.80
C VAL A 274 0.80 10.48 -30.28
N ASP A 275 1.54 10.79 -31.35
CA ASP A 275 2.62 9.94 -31.84
C ASP A 275 3.77 9.94 -30.82
N SER A 276 3.87 8.85 -30.04
CA SER A 276 4.89 8.69 -29.00
C SER A 276 6.33 8.64 -29.53
N SER A 277 6.52 8.55 -30.85
CA SER A 277 7.84 8.68 -31.47
C SER A 277 8.29 10.14 -31.63
N LYS A 278 7.35 11.10 -31.58
CA LYS A 278 7.61 12.52 -31.83
C LYS A 278 7.50 13.39 -30.59
N VAL A 279 6.68 12.99 -29.63
CA VAL A 279 6.45 13.75 -28.38
C VAL A 279 6.74 12.83 -27.22
N ASP A 280 7.64 13.25 -26.34
CA ASP A 280 7.90 12.51 -25.12
C ASP A 280 6.72 12.66 -24.14
N LYS A 281 6.48 11.61 -23.34
CA LYS A 281 5.33 11.54 -22.45
C LYS A 281 5.34 12.60 -21.34
N GLU A 282 6.51 13.01 -20.85
CA GLU A 282 6.62 14.08 -19.83
C GLU A 282 6.23 15.43 -20.44
N THR A 283 6.69 15.74 -21.65
CA THR A 283 6.25 16.94 -22.38
C THR A 283 4.74 16.96 -22.59
N LEU A 284 4.15 15.81 -22.97
CA LEU A 284 2.70 15.70 -23.11
C LEU A 284 1.99 16.05 -21.79
N LEU A 285 2.44 15.49 -20.67
CA LEU A 285 1.86 15.76 -19.36
C LEU A 285 2.04 17.22 -18.92
N ASP A 286 3.19 17.84 -19.14
CA ASP A 286 3.42 19.26 -18.85
C ASP A 286 2.43 20.16 -19.60
N VAL A 287 2.17 19.85 -20.88
CA VAL A 287 1.19 20.60 -21.67
C VAL A 287 -0.23 20.37 -21.16
N ILE A 288 -0.58 19.13 -20.80
CA ILE A 288 -1.90 18.80 -20.25
C ILE A 288 -2.14 19.53 -18.93
N GLU A 289 -1.18 19.51 -18.00
CA GLU A 289 -1.28 20.22 -16.71
C GLU A 289 -1.40 21.74 -16.91
N ARG A 290 -0.80 22.29 -17.96
CA ARG A 290 -0.95 23.71 -18.34
C ARG A 290 -2.33 24.01 -18.94
N VAL A 291 -2.87 23.13 -19.78
CA VAL A 291 -4.17 23.30 -20.43
C VAL A 291 -5.33 23.02 -19.46
N PHE A 292 -5.15 22.08 -18.54
CA PHE A 292 -6.14 21.61 -17.57
C PHE A 292 -5.59 21.67 -16.13
N PRO A 293 -5.46 22.87 -15.54
CA PRO A 293 -4.82 23.03 -14.23
C PRO A 293 -5.62 22.45 -13.06
N ASP A 294 -6.96 22.47 -13.14
CA ASP A 294 -7.82 22.07 -12.02
C ASP A 294 -8.17 20.57 -12.05
N SER A 295 -8.47 20.03 -13.23
CA SER A 295 -8.84 18.63 -13.41
C SER A 295 -8.65 18.20 -14.87
N GLN A 296 -7.97 17.06 -15.06
CA GLN A 296 -7.88 16.44 -16.37
C GLN A 296 -9.27 15.93 -16.82
N PRO A 297 -9.55 15.97 -18.13
CA PRO A 297 -10.80 15.43 -18.67
C PRO A 297 -10.89 13.92 -18.43
N GLU A 298 -12.08 13.46 -18.04
CA GLU A 298 -12.36 12.04 -17.87
C GLU A 298 -12.46 11.34 -19.24
N PRO A 299 -11.85 10.15 -19.41
CA PRO A 299 -12.04 9.34 -20.60
C PRO A 299 -13.52 8.96 -20.79
N GLN A 300 -13.94 8.85 -22.04
CA GLN A 300 -15.23 8.27 -22.41
C GLN A 300 -15.27 6.78 -22.07
N PRO A 301 -16.45 6.13 -22.05
CA PRO A 301 -16.58 4.71 -21.74
C PRO A 301 -15.75 3.77 -22.63
N ASP A 302 -15.38 4.22 -23.84
CA ASP A 302 -14.50 3.51 -24.77
C ASP A 302 -13.01 3.74 -24.49
N GLY A 303 -12.67 4.48 -23.44
CA GLY A 303 -11.31 4.86 -23.04
C GLY A 303 -10.72 6.03 -23.82
N SER A 304 -11.44 6.60 -24.79
CA SER A 304 -10.97 7.73 -25.60
C SER A 304 -11.28 9.07 -24.94
N LEU A 305 -10.46 10.09 -25.18
CA LEU A 305 -10.77 11.46 -24.78
C LEU A 305 -11.60 12.17 -25.84
N SER A 306 -12.38 13.17 -25.42
CA SER A 306 -13.12 14.03 -26.35
C SER A 306 -12.18 14.62 -27.41
N ALA A 307 -12.60 14.57 -28.68
CA ALA A 307 -11.85 15.15 -29.80
C ALA A 307 -11.55 16.65 -29.57
N VAL A 308 -12.40 17.35 -28.83
CA VAL A 308 -12.19 18.76 -28.45
C VAL A 308 -11.00 18.90 -27.52
N ASP A 309 -10.88 18.05 -26.50
CA ASP A 309 -9.82 18.14 -25.51
C ASP A 309 -8.48 17.65 -26.06
N GLN A 310 -8.51 16.60 -26.88
CA GLN A 310 -7.34 16.18 -27.67
C GLN A 310 -6.85 17.32 -28.57
N SER A 311 -7.76 18.00 -29.28
CA SER A 311 -7.40 19.10 -30.18
C SER A 311 -6.77 20.28 -29.44
N LYS A 312 -7.25 20.64 -28.25
CA LYS A 312 -6.65 21.70 -27.41
C LYS A 312 -5.20 21.37 -27.04
N VAL A 313 -4.95 20.12 -26.62
CA VAL A 313 -3.59 19.69 -26.24
C VAL A 313 -2.67 19.61 -27.46
N LEU A 314 -3.15 19.08 -28.59
CA LEU A 314 -2.40 19.05 -29.85
C LEU A 314 -2.05 20.45 -30.36
N GLN A 315 -2.96 21.42 -30.23
CA GLN A 315 -2.69 22.81 -30.55
C GLN A 315 -1.61 23.38 -29.63
N ALA A 316 -1.76 23.21 -28.31
CA ALA A 316 -0.80 23.70 -27.32
C ALA A 316 0.59 23.04 -27.44
N LEU A 317 0.68 21.82 -27.99
CA LEU A 317 1.93 21.15 -28.33
C LEU A 317 2.62 21.78 -29.56
N ARG A 318 1.86 22.29 -30.53
CA ARG A 318 2.41 22.95 -31.73
C ARG A 318 2.87 24.38 -31.48
N GLU A 319 2.29 25.05 -30.49
CA GLU A 319 2.61 26.43 -30.11
C GLU A 319 3.80 26.54 -29.14
N ARG A 320 4.43 25.41 -28.79
CA ARG A 320 5.59 25.32 -27.90
C ARG A 320 6.89 25.50 -28.67
#